data_AF-A0A2V2CDP8-F1
#
_entry.id   AF-A0A2V2CDP8-F1
#
_cell.length_a   1.000
_cell.length_b   1.000
_cell.length_c   1.000
_cell.angle_alpha   90.00
_cell.angle_beta   90.00
_cell.angle_gamma   90.00
#
_symmetry.space_group_name_H-M   'P 1'
#
loop_
_entity.id
_entity.type
_entity.pdbx_description
1 polymer ?
#
loop_
_entity_poly.entity_id
_entity_poly.type
_entity_poly.pdbx_seq_one_letter_code
_entity_poly.pdbx_strand_id
1 'polypeptide(L)'
;MSGAAGLPAWYWERGLHDAQLLSAELQDDTLTLRLDSRSALFDNTVSQITFLGARLKTPLPTPDRQTNVYWLGDTLTALPFDQWKLEISLQTLARRNKTINTTLTVIFSAAIVTRTNS
;
A
#
# COMPACT_ATOMS: atom_id res chain seq x y z
N MET A 1 -12.19 1.39 -30.51
CA MET A 1 -12.00 0.38 -29.45
C MET A 1 -10.77 0.76 -28.66
N SER A 2 -10.93 1.33 -27.47
CA SER A 2 -9.81 1.59 -26.55
C SER A 2 -9.84 0.46 -25.52
N GLY A 3 -8.85 -0.43 -25.59
CA GLY A 3 -8.74 -1.59 -24.71
C GLY A 3 -8.75 -1.18 -23.24
N ALA A 4 -9.24 -2.07 -22.39
CA ALA A 4 -8.97 -1.99 -20.95
C ALA A 4 -7.47 -1.74 -20.78
N ALA A 5 -7.09 -0.55 -20.31
CA ALA A 5 -5.71 -0.28 -19.94
C ALA A 5 -5.39 -1.29 -18.83
N GLY A 6 -4.62 -2.33 -19.18
CA GLY A 6 -4.22 -3.36 -18.22
C GLY A 6 -3.57 -2.71 -17.02
N LEU A 7 -3.82 -3.26 -15.84
CA LEU A 7 -3.20 -2.78 -14.61
C LEU A 7 -1.67 -2.81 -14.78
N PRO A 8 -0.94 -1.85 -14.17
CA PRO A 8 0.52 -1.83 -14.27
C PRO A 8 1.12 -3.15 -13.77
N ALA A 9 2.21 -3.63 -14.39
CA ALA A 9 2.82 -4.91 -14.04
C ALA A 9 3.32 -5.01 -12.59
N TRP A 10 3.55 -3.87 -11.93
CA TRP A 10 3.91 -3.80 -10.51
C TRP A 10 2.71 -3.94 -9.58
N TYR A 11 1.47 -3.82 -10.08
CA TYR A 11 0.27 -3.85 -9.26
C TYR A 11 -0.14 -5.30 -8.91
N TRP A 12 -0.47 -5.51 -7.64
CA TRP A 12 -0.93 -6.78 -7.10
C TRP A 12 -2.45 -6.93 -7.33
N GLU A 13 -2.86 -7.22 -8.56
CA GLU A 13 -4.28 -7.19 -9.00
C GLU A 13 -5.28 -7.86 -8.03
N ARG A 14 -4.90 -8.96 -7.38
CA ARG A 14 -5.79 -9.69 -6.45
C ARG A 14 -5.83 -9.11 -5.04
N GLY A 15 -4.91 -8.23 -4.65
CA GLY A 15 -4.89 -7.58 -3.34
C GLY A 15 -3.78 -8.08 -2.40
N LEU A 16 -3.40 -7.24 -1.44
CA LEU A 16 -2.50 -7.57 -0.31
C LEU A 16 -3.29 -7.78 1.00
N HIS A 17 -4.53 -8.28 0.91
CA HIS A 17 -5.43 -8.40 2.05
C HIS A 17 -4.79 -9.27 3.14
N ASP A 18 -4.81 -8.81 4.38
CA ASP A 18 -4.15 -9.38 5.57
C ASP A 18 -2.61 -9.22 5.64
N ALA A 19 -2.00 -8.50 4.69
CA ALA A 19 -0.61 -8.08 4.85
C ALA A 19 -0.47 -7.08 6.01
N GLN A 20 0.55 -7.26 6.85
CA GLN A 20 0.86 -6.33 7.92
C GLN A 20 1.80 -5.24 7.41
N LEU A 21 1.45 -3.97 7.66
CA LEU A 21 2.34 -2.85 7.45
C LEU A 21 3.34 -2.74 8.61
N LEU A 22 4.62 -2.89 8.29
CA LEU A 22 5.73 -2.87 9.25
C LEU A 22 6.27 -1.45 9.46
N SER A 23 6.39 -0.69 8.37
CA SER A 23 6.74 0.74 8.42
C SER A 23 6.23 1.48 7.19
N ALA A 24 6.05 2.78 7.34
CA ALA A 24 5.72 3.70 6.26
C ALA A 24 6.55 4.97 6.42
N GLU A 25 7.36 5.28 5.43
CA GLU A 25 8.32 6.39 5.47
C GLU A 25 8.20 7.21 4.19
N LEU A 26 7.99 8.51 4.35
CA LEU A 26 8.06 9.48 3.25
C LEU A 26 9.34 10.31 3.42
N GLN A 27 10.22 10.22 2.43
CA GLN A 27 11.41 11.06 2.32
C GLN A 27 11.35 11.79 0.98
N ASP A 28 11.37 13.12 1.03
CA ASP A 28 11.14 14.00 -0.12
C ASP A 28 9.83 13.65 -0.86
N ASP A 29 9.92 13.09 -2.06
CA ASP A 29 8.80 12.63 -2.89
C ASP A 29 8.77 11.11 -3.04
N THR A 30 9.44 10.37 -2.16
CA THR A 30 9.52 8.92 -2.20
C THR A 30 8.86 8.30 -0.98
N LEU A 31 7.74 7.60 -1.19
CA LEU A 31 7.04 6.85 -0.14
C LEU A 31 7.46 5.39 -0.18
N THR A 32 8.00 4.88 0.91
CA THR A 32 8.30 3.44 1.07
C THR A 32 7.39 2.82 2.12
N LEU A 33 6.67 1.76 1.72
CA LEU A 33 5.91 0.89 2.61
C LEU A 33 6.65 -0.44 2.74
N ARG A 34 6.97 -0.85 3.97
CA ARG A 34 7.50 -2.19 4.27
C ARG A 34 6.39 -3.07 4.80
N LEU A 35 6.28 -4.28 4.26
CA LEU A 35 5.17 -5.18 4.51
C LEU A 35 5.68 -6.55 4.96
N ASP A 36 4.91 -7.18 5.84
CA ASP A 36 4.90 -8.63 6.01
C ASP A 36 3.63 -9.17 5.33
N SER A 37 3.79 -9.71 4.13
CA SER A 37 2.70 -10.27 3.33
C SER A 37 2.55 -11.78 3.48
N ARG A 38 3.26 -12.45 4.38
CA ARG A 38 3.22 -13.93 4.49
C ARG A 38 1.81 -14.47 4.77
N SER A 39 0.99 -13.68 5.45
CA SER A 39 -0.40 -14.00 5.76
C SER A 39 -1.39 -13.44 4.74
N ALA A 40 -0.91 -12.78 3.68
CA ALA A 40 -1.78 -12.15 2.70
C ALA A 40 -2.57 -13.21 1.91
N LEU A 41 -3.84 -12.90 1.63
CA LEU A 41 -4.77 -13.84 1.00
C LEU A 41 -4.38 -14.22 -0.44
N PHE A 42 -3.67 -13.33 -1.15
CA PHE A 42 -3.41 -13.49 -2.58
C PHE A 42 -1.92 -13.39 -2.98
N ASP A 43 -1.28 -12.23 -2.82
CA ASP A 43 0.15 -12.08 -3.07
C ASP A 43 0.91 -12.04 -1.74
N ASN A 44 1.54 -13.17 -1.42
CA ASN A 44 2.29 -13.36 -0.18
C ASN A 44 3.80 -13.14 -0.34
N THR A 45 4.22 -12.53 -1.45
CA THR A 45 5.64 -12.31 -1.78
C THR A 45 6.06 -10.86 -1.64
N VAL A 46 5.14 -9.90 -1.61
CA VAL A 46 5.48 -8.47 -1.55
C VAL A 46 6.06 -8.10 -0.18
N SER A 47 7.29 -7.63 -0.13
CA SER A 47 7.93 -7.17 1.12
C SER A 47 8.11 -5.65 1.19
N GLN A 48 8.13 -4.98 0.04
CA GLN A 48 8.28 -3.53 -0.01
C GLN A 48 7.61 -2.95 -1.26
N ILE A 49 6.98 -1.80 -1.08
CA ILE A 49 6.48 -0.97 -2.18
C ILE A 49 7.10 0.41 -2.04
N THR A 50 7.74 0.89 -3.10
CA THR A 50 8.32 2.24 -3.16
C THR A 50 7.60 3.03 -4.25
N PHE A 51 6.87 4.07 -3.87
CA PHE A 51 6.18 5.00 -4.76
C PHE A 51 7.06 6.22 -5.03
N LEU A 52 7.24 6.56 -6.30
CA LEU A 52 8.05 7.69 -6.78
C LEU A 52 7.17 8.86 -7.18
N GLY A 53 7.60 10.09 -6.89
CA GLY A 53 6.77 11.30 -7.09
C GLY A 53 5.53 11.29 -6.20
N ALA A 54 5.63 10.66 -5.03
CA ALA A 54 4.56 10.39 -4.10
C ALA A 54 4.09 11.66 -3.39
N ARG A 55 2.78 11.84 -3.33
CA ARG A 55 2.08 12.90 -2.61
C ARG A 55 0.97 12.28 -1.78
N LEU A 56 1.12 12.35 -0.47
CA LEU A 56 0.11 11.88 0.47
C LEU A 56 -1.08 12.83 0.51
N LYS A 57 -2.29 12.26 0.61
CA LYS A 57 -3.53 12.99 0.87
C LYS A 57 -4.08 12.72 2.27
N THR A 58 -3.49 11.77 2.98
CA THR A 58 -3.84 11.38 4.34
C THR A 58 -2.57 11.25 5.17
N PRO A 59 -2.65 11.35 6.51
CA PRO A 59 -1.52 11.08 7.39
C PRO A 59 -0.93 9.68 7.16
N LEU A 60 0.38 9.54 7.35
CA LEU A 60 1.02 8.22 7.34
C LEU A 60 0.57 7.39 8.53
N PRO A 61 0.30 6.09 8.34
CA PRO A 61 0.17 5.18 9.47
C PRO A 61 1.51 5.04 10.19
N THR A 62 1.48 4.94 11.51
CA THR A 62 2.67 4.74 12.36
C THR A 62 2.56 3.40 13.09
N PRO A 63 2.79 2.27 12.40
CA PRO A 63 2.91 0.98 13.06
C PRO A 63 4.08 1.00 14.06
N ASP A 64 3.88 0.37 15.21
CA ASP A 64 4.91 0.25 16.25
C ASP A 64 4.75 -1.07 17.03
N ARG A 65 5.57 -1.29 18.06
CA ARG A 65 5.52 -2.52 18.88
C ARG A 65 4.19 -2.74 19.63
N GLN A 66 3.28 -1.77 19.63
CA GLN A 66 2.01 -1.78 20.34
C GLN A 66 0.81 -1.58 19.41
N THR A 67 1.06 -1.26 18.15
CA THR A 67 0.08 -0.82 17.16
C THR A 67 0.33 -1.55 15.87
N ASN A 68 -0.47 -2.58 15.61
CA ASN A 68 -0.41 -3.32 14.36
C ASN A 68 -1.31 -2.65 13.33
N VAL A 69 -0.87 -2.59 12.08
CA VAL A 69 -1.63 -2.02 10.97
C VAL A 69 -1.73 -3.06 9.87
N TYR A 70 -2.95 -3.38 9.43
CA TYR A 70 -3.23 -4.42 8.45
C TYR A 70 -3.87 -3.84 7.20
N TRP A 71 -3.49 -4.37 6.04
CA TRP A 71 -4.05 -4.05 4.74
C TRP A 71 -5.36 -4.83 4.54
N LEU A 72 -6.49 -4.14 4.49
CA LEU A 72 -7.79 -4.77 4.27
C LEU A 72 -8.16 -4.88 2.79
N GLY A 73 -7.61 -3.98 1.98
CA GLY A 73 -7.84 -3.92 0.55
C GLY A 73 -7.45 -2.56 -0.01
N ASP A 74 -7.47 -2.44 -1.33
CA ASP A 74 -7.07 -1.21 -2.01
C ASP A 74 -7.81 -1.00 -3.32
N THR A 75 -7.71 0.22 -3.84
CA THR A 75 -8.25 0.59 -5.14
C THR A 75 -7.24 1.47 -5.86
N LEU A 76 -6.81 1.02 -7.03
CA LEU A 76 -5.94 1.78 -7.93
C LEU A 76 -6.79 2.52 -8.98
N THR A 77 -6.57 3.82 -9.11
CA THR A 77 -7.22 4.69 -10.09
C THR A 77 -6.16 5.36 -10.95
N ALA A 78 -6.28 5.24 -12.28
CA ALA A 78 -5.48 6.03 -13.22
C ALA A 78 -5.90 7.50 -13.17
N LEU A 79 -4.93 8.41 -13.15
CA LEU A 79 -5.10 9.85 -13.21
C LEU A 79 -4.48 10.43 -14.49
N PRO A 80 -4.81 11.67 -14.88
CA PRO A 80 -4.12 12.36 -15.97
C PRO A 80 -2.60 12.49 -15.73
N PHE A 81 -1.84 12.71 -16.81
CA PHE A 81 -0.39 12.94 -16.78
C PHE A 81 0.42 11.76 -16.21
N ASP A 82 0.04 10.54 -16.57
CA ASP A 82 0.72 9.30 -16.17
C ASP A 82 0.88 9.17 -14.65
N GLN A 83 -0.16 9.60 -13.93
CA GLN A 83 -0.22 9.48 -12.48
C GLN A 83 -1.22 8.42 -12.05
N TRP A 84 -1.03 7.94 -10.84
CA TRP A 84 -1.86 6.94 -10.20
C TRP A 84 -2.30 7.43 -8.83
N LYS A 85 -3.53 7.12 -8.45
CA LYS A 85 -4.02 7.24 -7.09
C LYS A 85 -4.24 5.84 -6.54
N LEU A 86 -3.64 5.53 -5.39
CA LEU A 86 -3.92 4.32 -4.64
C LEU A 86 -4.58 4.70 -3.32
N GLU A 87 -5.73 4.10 -3.08
CA GLU A 87 -6.49 4.22 -1.82
C GLU A 87 -6.44 2.87 -1.12
N ILE A 88 -5.77 2.84 0.03
CA ILE A 88 -5.53 1.62 0.80
C ILE A 88 -6.39 1.68 2.06
N SER A 89 -7.27 0.70 2.23
CA SER A 89 -8.03 0.51 3.46
C SER A 89 -7.15 -0.18 4.49
N LEU A 90 -6.91 0.48 5.61
CA LEU A 90 -6.06 -0.01 6.69
C LEU A 90 -6.89 -0.23 7.96
N GLN A 91 -6.56 -1.29 8.69
CA GLN A 91 -7.06 -1.53 10.04
C GLN A 91 -5.92 -1.43 11.05
N THR A 92 -6.05 -0.49 11.98
CA THR A 92 -5.14 -0.35 13.10
C THR A 92 -5.70 -1.03 14.34
N LEU A 93 -4.93 -1.94 14.93
CA LEU A 93 -5.21 -2.62 16.19
C LEU A 93 -4.25 -2.08 17.26
N ALA A 94 -4.76 -1.21 18.13
CA ALA A 94 -4.02 -0.67 19.26
C ALA A 94 -4.27 -1.49 20.54
N ARG A 95 -3.29 -1.52 21.47
CA ARG A 95 -3.34 -2.27 22.75
C ARG A 95 -4.61 -2.12 23.59
N ARG A 96 -5.40 -1.05 23.44
CA ARG A 96 -6.67 -0.86 24.17
C ARG A 96 -7.87 -1.59 23.52
N ASN A 97 -7.62 -2.62 22.71
CA ASN A 97 -8.61 -3.28 21.84
C ASN A 97 -9.41 -2.29 20.99
N LYS A 98 -8.79 -1.15 20.66
CA LYS A 98 -9.42 -0.16 19.80
C LYS A 98 -9.01 -0.46 18.37
N THR A 99 -9.99 -0.93 17.60
CA THR A 99 -9.88 -1.05 16.15
C THR A 99 -10.21 0.29 15.52
N ILE A 100 -9.34 0.79 14.66
CA ILE A 100 -9.57 2.01 13.90
C ILE A 100 -9.32 1.69 12.43
N ASN A 101 -10.34 1.88 11.60
CA ASN A 101 -10.17 1.79 10.16
C ASN A 101 -9.83 3.17 9.62
N THR A 102 -8.77 3.25 8.82
CA THR A 102 -8.33 4.47 8.14
C THR A 102 -8.08 4.17 6.68
N THR A 103 -8.02 5.22 5.86
CA THR A 103 -7.60 5.11 4.47
C THR A 103 -6.27 5.81 4.31
N LEU A 104 -5.28 5.13 3.71
CA LEU A 104 -4.06 5.75 3.21
C LEU A 104 -4.26 6.08 1.73
N THR A 105 -4.22 7.37 1.38
CA THR A 105 -4.35 7.81 -0.01
C THR A 105 -3.03 8.43 -0.49
N VAL A 106 -2.46 7.84 -1.53
CA VAL A 106 -1.23 8.30 -2.18
C VAL A 106 -1.47 8.55 -3.67
N ILE A 107 -0.98 9.68 -4.17
CA ILE A 107 -0.85 9.96 -5.60
C ILE A 107 0.62 9.85 -5.97
N PHE A 108 0.95 9.14 -7.05
CA PHE A 108 2.35 8.89 -7.44
C PHE A 108 2.46 8.73 -8.97
N SER A 109 3.69 8.76 -9.48
CA SER A 109 3.96 8.61 -10.92
C SER A 109 4.44 7.20 -11.28
N ALA A 110 5.18 6.53 -10.39
CA ALA A 110 5.63 5.16 -10.59
C ALA A 110 5.74 4.40 -9.26
N ALA A 111 5.72 3.07 -9.33
CA ALA A 111 5.95 2.22 -8.17
C ALA A 111 6.95 1.10 -8.49
N ILE A 112 7.79 0.79 -7.51
CA ILE A 112 8.72 -0.34 -7.51
C ILE A 112 8.28 -1.29 -6.41
N VAL A 113 8.02 -2.54 -6.77
CA VAL A 113 7.60 -3.58 -5.82
C VAL A 113 8.73 -4.59 -5.67
N THR A 114 9.23 -4.71 -4.45
CA THR A 114 10.20 -5.75 -4.09
C THR A 114 9.44 -6.95 -3.57
N ARG A 115 9.77 -8.12 -4.13
CA ARG A 115 9.20 -9.40 -3.72
C ARG A 115 10.30 -10.27 -3.09
N THR A 116 9.96 -11.03 -2.05
CA THR A 116 10.83 -12.07 -1.51
C THR A 116 10.99 -13.18 -2.54
N ASN A 117 12.22 -13.59 -2.82
CA ASN A 117 12.48 -14.78 -3.62
C ASN A 117 11.88 -15.99 -2.89
N SER A 118 11.03 -16.72 -3.60
CA SER A 118 10.45 -18.00 -3.18
C SER A 118 11.54 -19.06 -2.99
#